data_AF-A0A3P8BXI3-F1
#
_entry.id   AF-A0A3P8BXI3-F1
#
_cell.length_a   1.000
_cell.length_b   1.000
_cell.length_c   1.000
_cell.angle_alpha   90.00
_cell.angle_beta   90.00
_cell.angle_gamma   90.00
#
_symmetry.space_group_name_H-M   'P 1'
#
loop_
_entity.id
_entity.type
_entity.pdbx_description
1 polymer ?
#
loop_
_entity_poly.entity_id
_entity_poly.type
_entity_poly.pdbx_seq_one_letter_code
_entity_poly.pdbx_strand_id
1 'polypeptide(L)'
;MHISAGLIGSCTNSSYEDMARAASLARQALDKGVKIKSQFFITPGSEQIRATIERDGITKIFQSIGGVVLANACGPCIGQWSRKDTKKGDKNTIVSSYNRNFTGRNDANPATHAFVTSPELVTALVFGGSLSFNPLTDELVADDGSKFKFKPPTGDTLPKKGFDPGQDTYQPPVTDTSKITVKVDPSSQRLQLLSPFKKWDGKDLTEMPILIKIKGKCTTDHISAAGQWLKYRGHLDNISNNLFIGAINEENNEMNKVLHRPSGQWDTVPMVARRYKTDGINWCVIGDENYGEGSSREHAALEPRHLGGRAIIVKSFARIHGRFLFSVKFNLHYIVLNLNEISN
;
A
#
# COMPACT_ATOMS: atom_id res chain seq x y z
N MET A 1 -17.76 -10.75 14.31
CA MET A 1 -16.56 -9.93 14.00
C MET A 1 -17.05 -8.64 13.37
N HIS A 2 -17.07 -7.55 14.14
CA HIS A 2 -17.63 -6.27 13.68
C HIS A 2 -16.75 -5.64 12.60
N ILE A 3 -17.36 -5.14 11.53
CA ILE A 3 -16.68 -4.41 10.46
C ILE A 3 -16.63 -2.93 10.84
N SER A 4 -15.43 -2.39 11.05
CA SER A 4 -15.23 -0.98 11.40
C SER A 4 -15.40 -0.03 10.21
N ALA A 5 -14.90 -0.43 9.04
CA ALA A 5 -15.01 0.35 7.81
C ALA A 5 -15.10 -0.55 6.56
N GLY A 6 -15.95 -0.15 5.62
CA GLY A 6 -15.98 -0.65 4.24
C GLY A 6 -15.43 0.39 3.28
N LEU A 7 -14.59 -0.03 2.34
CA LEU A 7 -13.96 0.87 1.38
C LEU A 7 -14.12 0.35 -0.05
N ILE A 8 -14.86 1.05 -0.90
CA ILE A 8 -15.00 0.67 -2.31
C ILE A 8 -14.25 1.62 -3.24
N GLY A 9 -13.95 1.16 -4.45
CA GLY A 9 -13.28 1.96 -5.46
C GLY A 9 -11.77 1.71 -5.52
N SER A 10 -10.99 2.80 -5.54
CA SER A 10 -9.55 2.80 -5.90
C SER A 10 -9.35 2.29 -7.34
N CYS A 11 -8.12 2.04 -7.77
CA CYS A 11 -7.85 1.65 -9.15
C CYS A 11 -8.48 0.31 -9.60
N THR A 12 -8.80 -0.59 -8.67
CA THR A 12 -9.21 -1.97 -9.00
C THR A 12 -10.69 -2.11 -9.32
N ASN A 13 -11.56 -1.48 -8.53
CA ASN A 13 -13.01 -1.65 -8.61
C ASN A 13 -13.75 -0.31 -8.51
N SER A 14 -13.41 0.63 -9.40
CA SER A 14 -14.02 1.96 -9.46
C SER A 14 -14.54 2.33 -10.84
N SER A 15 -14.84 1.34 -11.69
CA SER A 15 -15.51 1.60 -12.95
C SER A 15 -16.92 2.16 -12.74
N TYR A 16 -17.55 2.62 -13.82
CA TYR A 16 -18.95 3.02 -13.77
C TYR A 16 -19.85 1.84 -13.34
N GLU A 17 -19.59 0.64 -13.85
CA GLU A 17 -20.32 -0.58 -13.48
C GLU A 17 -20.20 -0.89 -11.98
N ASP A 18 -18.98 -0.86 -11.45
CA ASP A 18 -18.71 -1.10 -10.02
C ASP A 18 -19.54 -0.15 -9.14
N MET A 19 -19.54 1.14 -9.49
CA MET A 19 -20.26 2.18 -8.76
C MET A 19 -21.78 2.01 -8.92
N ALA A 20 -22.27 1.66 -10.12
CA ALA A 20 -23.69 1.43 -10.37
C ALA A 20 -24.22 0.22 -9.59
N ARG A 21 -23.49 -0.90 -9.57
CA ARG A 21 -23.86 -2.13 -8.84
C ARG A 21 -23.88 -1.90 -7.33
N ALA A 22 -22.87 -1.23 -6.78
CA ALA A 22 -22.84 -0.84 -5.38
C ALA A 22 -24.01 0.11 -5.03
N ALA A 23 -24.28 1.10 -5.90
CA ALA A 23 -25.38 2.04 -5.72
C ALA A 23 -26.76 1.37 -5.78
N SER A 24 -26.92 0.30 -6.57
CA SER A 24 -28.14 -0.50 -6.58
C SER A 24 -28.44 -1.08 -5.19
N LEU A 25 -27.45 -1.65 -4.50
CA LEU A 25 -27.65 -2.15 -3.13
C LEU A 25 -27.91 -1.02 -2.13
N ALA A 26 -27.15 0.06 -2.21
CA ALA A 26 -27.36 1.24 -1.38
C ALA A 26 -28.78 1.80 -1.53
N ARG A 27 -29.32 1.84 -2.76
CA ARG A 27 -30.70 2.26 -3.04
C ARG A 27 -31.73 1.30 -2.44
N GLN A 28 -31.55 -0.02 -2.60
CA GLN A 28 -32.47 -1.00 -2.00
C GLN A 28 -32.58 -0.82 -0.48
N ALA A 29 -31.45 -0.60 0.21
CA ALA A 29 -31.43 -0.35 1.64
C ALA A 29 -32.08 1.00 2.00
N LEU A 30 -31.77 2.06 1.24
CA LEU A 30 -32.34 3.40 1.42
C LEU A 30 -33.86 3.41 1.27
N ASP A 31 -34.40 2.74 0.24
CA ASP A 31 -35.85 2.65 -0.03
C ASP A 31 -36.62 1.92 1.10
N LYS A 32 -35.90 1.12 1.90
CA LYS A 32 -36.43 0.42 3.08
C LYS A 32 -36.01 1.07 4.40
N GLY A 33 -35.34 2.21 4.37
CA GLY A 33 -34.88 2.90 5.58
C GLY A 33 -33.78 2.15 6.35
N VAL A 34 -33.15 1.12 5.79
CA VAL A 34 -32.10 0.36 6.49
C VAL A 34 -30.85 1.24 6.65
N LYS A 35 -30.36 1.37 7.89
CA LYS A 35 -29.16 2.16 8.18
C LYS A 35 -27.88 1.35 8.04
N ILE A 36 -26.83 2.04 7.61
CA ILE A 36 -25.48 1.49 7.59
C ILE A 36 -24.95 1.29 9.02
N LYS A 37 -24.16 0.25 9.26
CA LYS A 37 -23.61 -0.11 10.58
C LYS A 37 -22.10 0.09 10.69
N SER A 38 -21.44 0.36 9.57
CA SER A 38 -19.99 0.56 9.45
C SER A 38 -19.71 1.87 8.72
N GLN A 39 -18.53 2.45 8.94
CA GLN A 39 -18.09 3.57 8.10
C GLN A 39 -17.97 3.11 6.64
N PHE A 40 -18.28 3.99 5.69
CA PHE A 40 -18.26 3.63 4.28
C PHE A 40 -17.59 4.71 3.44
N PHE A 41 -16.55 4.33 2.71
CA PHE A 41 -15.74 5.22 1.90
C PHE A 41 -15.77 4.79 0.44
N ILE A 42 -15.92 5.75 -0.46
CA ILE A 42 -16.04 5.52 -1.90
C ILE A 42 -14.95 6.32 -2.61
N THR A 43 -14.13 5.66 -3.43
CA THR A 43 -13.05 6.32 -4.18
C THR A 43 -13.26 6.15 -5.68
N PRO A 44 -13.68 7.18 -6.41
CA PRO A 44 -13.71 7.15 -7.88
C PRO A 44 -12.29 7.00 -8.45
N GLY A 45 -12.15 6.25 -9.54
CA GLY A 45 -10.83 5.97 -10.14
C GLY A 45 -10.25 7.14 -10.94
N SER A 46 -11.10 8.06 -11.38
CA SER A 46 -10.73 9.21 -12.20
C SER A 46 -11.74 10.34 -12.05
N GLU A 47 -11.38 11.54 -12.53
CA GLU A 47 -12.30 12.67 -12.63
C GLU A 47 -13.48 12.38 -13.56
N GLN A 48 -13.22 11.71 -14.69
CA GLN A 48 -14.26 11.29 -15.62
C GLN A 48 -15.30 10.38 -14.94
N ILE A 49 -14.85 9.37 -14.16
CA ILE A 49 -15.79 8.53 -13.41
C ILE A 49 -16.54 9.36 -12.38
N ARG A 50 -15.85 10.16 -11.57
CA ARG A 50 -16.46 11.00 -10.53
C ARG A 50 -17.56 11.89 -11.10
N ALA A 51 -17.27 12.62 -12.18
CA ALA A 51 -18.22 13.51 -12.84
C ALA A 51 -19.41 12.71 -13.42
N THR A 52 -19.14 11.58 -14.07
CA THR A 52 -20.18 10.73 -14.66
C THR A 52 -21.15 10.18 -13.60
N ILE A 53 -20.62 9.63 -12.48
CA ILE A 53 -21.47 9.07 -11.41
C ILE A 53 -22.20 10.15 -10.61
N GLU A 54 -21.66 11.37 -10.57
CA GLU A 54 -22.35 12.53 -9.98
C GLU A 54 -23.52 12.98 -10.85
N ARG A 55 -23.28 13.18 -12.16
CA ARG A 55 -24.32 13.51 -13.15
C ARG A 55 -25.46 12.48 -13.15
N ASP A 56 -25.12 11.19 -13.05
CA ASP A 56 -26.09 10.10 -13.08
C ASP A 56 -26.71 9.81 -11.70
N GLY A 57 -26.40 10.62 -10.68
CA GLY A 57 -27.02 10.58 -9.35
C GLY A 57 -26.54 9.47 -8.42
N ILE A 58 -25.54 8.68 -8.83
CA ILE A 58 -24.95 7.60 -8.03
C ILE A 58 -24.25 8.15 -6.79
N THR A 59 -23.48 9.24 -6.93
CA THR A 59 -22.82 9.92 -5.80
C THR A 59 -23.80 10.27 -4.69
N LYS A 60 -24.97 10.80 -5.06
CA LYS A 60 -26.02 11.19 -4.11
C LYS A 60 -26.54 10.00 -3.31
N ILE A 61 -26.70 8.83 -3.94
CA ILE A 61 -27.15 7.61 -3.27
C ILE A 61 -26.17 7.20 -2.17
N PHE A 62 -24.86 7.21 -2.48
CA PHE A 62 -23.84 6.89 -1.49
C PHE A 62 -23.85 7.89 -0.33
N GLN A 63 -23.97 9.18 -0.60
CA GLN A 63 -24.06 10.20 0.44
C GLN A 63 -25.31 10.04 1.31
N SER A 64 -26.46 9.70 0.70
CA SER A 64 -27.73 9.50 1.42
C SER A 64 -27.71 8.34 2.41
N ILE A 65 -26.87 7.32 2.20
CA ILE A 65 -26.68 6.22 3.16
C ILE A 65 -25.56 6.48 4.17
N GLY A 66 -24.97 7.68 4.18
CA GLY A 66 -23.86 8.06 5.07
C GLY A 66 -22.46 7.71 4.54
N GLY A 67 -22.35 7.35 3.26
CA GLY A 67 -21.07 7.11 2.60
C GLY A 67 -20.30 8.41 2.33
N VAL A 68 -18.99 8.35 2.46
CA VAL A 68 -18.08 9.46 2.20
C VAL A 68 -17.35 9.23 0.88
N VAL A 69 -17.62 10.08 -0.11
CA VAL A 69 -16.89 10.06 -1.39
C VAL A 69 -15.56 10.79 -1.22
N LEU A 70 -14.47 10.05 -1.37
CA LEU A 70 -13.10 10.54 -1.26
C LEU A 70 -12.63 11.14 -2.59
N ALA A 71 -11.49 11.83 -2.56
CA ALA A 71 -10.82 12.31 -3.76
C ALA A 71 -10.45 11.17 -4.71
N ASN A 72 -10.33 11.48 -6.01
CA ASN A 72 -9.98 10.53 -7.08
C ASN A 72 -8.49 10.15 -7.03
N ALA A 73 -8.08 9.44 -5.98
CA ALA A 73 -6.70 9.11 -5.67
C ALA A 73 -6.63 7.76 -4.94
N CYS A 74 -5.44 7.13 -4.89
CA CYS A 74 -5.29 5.82 -4.22
C CYS A 74 -5.72 5.82 -2.75
N GLY A 75 -5.47 6.93 -2.02
CA GLY A 75 -5.94 7.13 -0.65
C GLY A 75 -5.65 5.94 0.30
N PRO A 76 -6.68 5.41 0.99
CA PRO A 76 -6.54 4.28 1.92
C PRO A 76 -5.94 2.99 1.32
N CYS A 77 -5.99 2.80 -0.02
CA CYS A 77 -5.40 1.63 -0.66
C CYS A 77 -3.88 1.52 -0.46
N ILE A 78 -3.21 2.67 -0.24
CA ILE A 78 -1.76 2.75 -0.09
C ILE A 78 -1.31 3.33 1.26
N GLY A 79 -2.23 3.42 2.22
CA GLY A 79 -1.96 3.93 3.56
C GLY A 79 -2.05 5.45 3.69
N GLN A 80 -2.58 6.16 2.68
CA GLN A 80 -2.85 7.60 2.75
C GLN A 80 -4.25 7.82 3.31
N TRP A 81 -4.39 7.48 4.59
CA TRP A 81 -5.63 7.62 5.34
C TRP A 81 -5.33 8.09 6.75
N SER A 82 -5.85 9.27 7.11
CA SER A 82 -5.84 9.74 8.50
C SER A 82 -6.99 9.10 9.26
N ARG A 83 -6.81 7.81 9.60
CA ARG A 83 -7.79 7.02 10.32
C ARG A 83 -7.86 7.44 11.79
N LYS A 84 -9.07 7.62 12.33
CA LYS A 84 -9.29 8.14 13.71
C LYS A 84 -10.25 7.31 14.56
N ASP A 85 -10.95 6.34 13.97
CA ASP A 85 -11.93 5.47 14.64
C ASP A 85 -11.28 4.37 15.49
N THR A 86 -10.01 4.07 15.26
CA THR A 86 -9.25 3.03 15.99
C THR A 86 -7.90 3.55 16.46
N LYS A 87 -7.44 3.13 17.63
CA LYS A 87 -6.07 3.41 18.08
C LYS A 87 -5.10 2.41 17.43
N LYS A 88 -3.85 2.83 17.23
CA LYS A 88 -2.81 1.93 16.71
C LYS A 88 -2.61 0.77 17.68
N GLY A 89 -2.65 -0.46 17.17
CA GLY A 89 -2.59 -1.69 17.96
C GLY A 89 -3.95 -2.30 18.27
N ASP A 90 -5.06 -1.56 18.12
CA ASP A 90 -6.40 -2.10 18.32
C ASP A 90 -6.71 -3.14 17.24
N LYS A 91 -7.25 -4.28 17.65
CA LYS A 91 -7.76 -5.28 16.72
C LYS A 91 -9.08 -4.80 16.13
N ASN A 92 -9.13 -4.71 14.81
CA ASN A 92 -10.34 -4.36 14.08
C ASN A 92 -10.38 -5.05 12.72
N THR A 93 -11.56 -5.02 12.09
CA THR A 93 -11.77 -5.55 10.74
C THR A 93 -12.15 -4.42 9.79
N ILE A 94 -11.55 -4.43 8.60
CA ILE A 94 -12.00 -3.65 7.45
C ILE A 94 -12.26 -4.57 6.27
N VAL A 95 -13.17 -4.16 5.39
CA VAL A 95 -13.43 -4.84 4.13
C VAL A 95 -13.27 -3.83 3.00
N SER A 96 -12.58 -4.20 1.93
CA SER A 96 -12.31 -3.30 0.82
C SER A 96 -12.48 -3.96 -0.53
N SER A 97 -12.73 -3.16 -1.56
CA SER A 97 -12.67 -3.60 -2.96
C SER A 97 -11.32 -3.25 -3.61
N TYR A 98 -10.26 -3.37 -2.83
CA TYR A 98 -8.89 -3.17 -3.28
C TYR A 98 -8.26 -4.51 -3.67
N ASN A 99 -6.96 -4.50 -3.96
CA ASN A 99 -6.22 -5.69 -4.40
C ASN A 99 -5.16 -6.18 -3.41
N ARG A 100 -4.95 -5.47 -2.30
CA ARG A 100 -3.90 -5.80 -1.31
C ARG A 100 -4.38 -5.54 0.12
N ASN A 101 -4.10 -6.51 0.98
CA ASN A 101 -4.42 -6.50 2.41
C ASN A 101 -3.22 -6.92 3.28
N PHE A 102 -1.99 -6.58 2.86
CA PHE A 102 -0.82 -6.83 3.69
C PHE A 102 -0.93 -6.10 5.04
N THR A 103 -0.29 -6.66 6.06
CA THR A 103 -0.28 -6.15 7.44
C THR A 103 0.00 -4.65 7.48
N GLY A 104 -0.91 -3.88 8.08
CA GLY A 104 -0.78 -2.42 8.24
C GLY A 104 -0.78 -1.61 6.94
N ARG A 105 -1.11 -2.20 5.78
CA ARG A 105 -1.05 -1.50 4.49
C ARG A 105 -2.00 -0.30 4.41
N ASN A 106 -3.21 -0.42 4.94
CA ASN A 106 -4.27 0.57 4.73
C ASN A 106 -4.21 1.75 5.72
N ASP A 107 -3.74 1.51 6.94
CA ASP A 107 -3.78 2.48 8.04
C ASP A 107 -2.56 2.43 8.98
N ALA A 108 -1.52 1.66 8.62
CA ALA A 108 -0.32 1.43 9.43
C ALA A 108 -0.58 0.78 10.81
N ASN A 109 -1.74 0.13 11.01
CA ASN A 109 -2.04 -0.67 12.19
C ASN A 109 -1.85 -2.17 11.90
N PRO A 110 -0.85 -2.84 12.50
CA PRO A 110 -0.61 -4.27 12.28
C PRO A 110 -1.76 -5.17 12.76
N ALA A 111 -2.60 -4.70 13.68
CA ALA A 111 -3.71 -5.46 14.24
C ALA A 111 -5.00 -5.38 13.38
N THR A 112 -4.98 -4.61 12.30
CA THR A 112 -6.10 -4.49 11.36
C THR A 112 -6.17 -5.69 10.43
N HIS A 113 -7.30 -6.39 10.49
CA HIS A 113 -7.62 -7.51 9.62
C HIS A 113 -8.37 -6.98 8.40
N ALA A 114 -7.68 -6.90 7.26
CA ALA A 114 -8.23 -6.39 6.01
C ALA A 114 -8.66 -7.54 5.10
N PHE A 115 -9.91 -7.51 4.64
CA PHE A 115 -10.45 -8.45 3.65
C PHE A 115 -10.68 -7.73 2.32
N VAL A 116 -10.40 -8.41 1.21
CA VAL A 116 -10.63 -7.89 -0.15
C VAL A 116 -11.76 -8.66 -0.82
N THR A 117 -12.69 -7.95 -1.46
CA THR A 117 -13.82 -8.54 -2.19
C THR A 117 -14.42 -7.55 -3.20
N SER A 118 -15.53 -7.89 -3.88
CA SER A 118 -16.18 -6.99 -4.83
C SER A 118 -16.86 -5.79 -4.16
N PRO A 119 -16.99 -4.64 -4.84
CA PRO A 119 -17.58 -3.43 -4.26
C PRO A 119 -19.03 -3.63 -3.82
N GLU A 120 -19.81 -4.47 -4.51
CA GLU A 120 -21.16 -4.83 -4.08
C GLU A 120 -21.16 -5.61 -2.76
N LEU A 121 -20.21 -6.54 -2.55
CA LEU A 121 -20.17 -7.30 -1.31
C LEU A 121 -19.71 -6.41 -0.15
N VAL A 122 -18.74 -5.51 -0.37
CA VAL A 122 -18.39 -4.49 0.63
C VAL A 122 -19.62 -3.66 1.00
N THR A 123 -20.39 -3.21 0.01
CA THR A 123 -21.59 -2.39 0.23
C THR A 123 -22.65 -3.14 1.03
N ALA A 124 -22.91 -4.42 0.73
CA ALA A 124 -23.84 -5.22 1.53
C ALA A 124 -23.34 -5.44 2.97
N LEU A 125 -22.04 -5.71 3.14
CA LEU A 125 -21.43 -6.01 4.44
C LEU A 125 -21.42 -4.80 5.38
N VAL A 126 -21.33 -3.56 4.88
CA VAL A 126 -21.42 -2.36 5.74
C VAL A 126 -22.81 -2.13 6.30
N PHE A 127 -23.87 -2.60 5.64
CA PHE A 127 -25.21 -2.65 6.23
C PHE A 127 -25.36 -3.79 7.23
N GLY A 128 -24.75 -4.95 6.95
CA GLY A 128 -24.72 -6.08 7.88
C GLY A 128 -23.92 -5.79 9.15
N GLY A 129 -22.82 -5.04 9.05
CA GLY A 129 -21.92 -4.65 10.13
C GLY A 129 -21.04 -5.79 10.68
N SER A 130 -21.10 -6.98 10.08
CA SER A 130 -20.38 -8.18 10.52
C SER A 130 -19.92 -9.01 9.32
N LEU A 131 -18.74 -9.61 9.41
CA LEU A 131 -18.26 -10.60 8.42
C LEU A 131 -19.14 -11.85 8.32
N SER A 132 -19.96 -12.11 9.33
CA SER A 132 -20.89 -13.25 9.34
C SER A 132 -22.17 -12.99 8.55
N PHE A 133 -22.42 -11.74 8.11
CA PHE A 133 -23.60 -11.40 7.34
C PHE A 133 -23.46 -11.93 5.92
N ASN A 134 -24.41 -12.76 5.49
CA ASN A 134 -24.48 -13.28 4.14
C ASN A 134 -25.67 -12.63 3.39
N PRO A 135 -25.44 -11.70 2.43
CA PRO A 135 -26.51 -11.02 1.72
C PRO A 135 -27.37 -11.94 0.84
N LEU A 136 -26.94 -13.17 0.57
CA LEU A 136 -27.70 -14.15 -0.21
C LEU A 136 -28.78 -14.85 0.63
N THR A 137 -28.61 -14.94 1.94
CA THR A 137 -29.49 -15.69 2.83
C THR A 137 -30.17 -14.80 3.86
N ASP A 138 -29.42 -13.89 4.45
CA ASP A 138 -29.78 -13.20 5.68
C ASP A 138 -30.70 -12.00 5.44
N GLU A 139 -31.43 -11.61 6.48
CA GLU A 139 -32.34 -10.47 6.49
C GLU A 139 -31.80 -9.38 7.43
N LEU A 140 -32.07 -8.12 7.07
CA LEU A 140 -31.86 -6.93 7.88
C LEU A 140 -33.21 -6.41 8.37
N VAL A 141 -33.18 -5.54 9.38
CA VAL A 141 -34.37 -4.90 9.93
C VAL A 141 -34.37 -3.44 9.48
N ALA A 142 -35.47 -3.02 8.87
CA ALA A 142 -35.74 -1.64 8.48
C ALA A 142 -36.13 -0.77 9.68
N ASP A 143 -36.13 0.55 9.50
CA ASP A 143 -36.55 1.51 10.54
C ASP A 143 -38.01 1.27 11.00
N ASP A 144 -38.87 0.74 10.12
CA ASP A 144 -40.27 0.39 10.42
C ASP A 144 -40.44 -1.00 11.05
N GLY A 145 -39.34 -1.71 11.34
CA GLY A 145 -39.32 -3.06 11.89
C GLY A 145 -39.55 -4.17 10.85
N SER A 146 -39.81 -3.84 9.59
CA SER A 146 -39.99 -4.83 8.54
C SER A 146 -38.66 -5.53 8.19
N LYS A 147 -38.78 -6.76 7.72
CA LYS A 147 -37.63 -7.53 7.26
C LYS A 147 -37.26 -7.15 5.83
N PHE A 148 -35.96 -6.98 5.59
CA PHE A 148 -35.41 -6.64 4.29
C PHE A 148 -34.29 -7.60 3.91
N LYS A 149 -34.31 -8.09 2.68
CA LYS A 149 -33.23 -8.90 2.12
C LYS A 149 -32.75 -8.28 0.82
N PHE A 150 -31.44 -8.20 0.65
CA PHE A 150 -30.86 -7.71 -0.59
C PHE A 150 -31.24 -8.60 -1.77
N LYS A 151 -31.59 -7.97 -2.88
CA LYS A 151 -31.64 -8.63 -4.20
C LYS A 151 -30.29 -8.48 -4.88
N PRO A 152 -29.90 -9.42 -5.78
CA PRO A 152 -28.69 -9.28 -6.57
C PRO A 152 -28.58 -7.88 -7.20
N PRO A 153 -27.39 -7.24 -7.14
CA PRO A 153 -27.21 -5.89 -7.65
C PRO A 153 -27.36 -5.84 -9.17
N THR A 154 -27.90 -4.74 -9.66
CA THR A 154 -27.93 -4.40 -11.08
C THR A 154 -27.18 -3.09 -11.33
N GLY A 155 -26.71 -2.88 -12.55
CA GLY A 155 -26.01 -1.67 -12.93
C GLY A 155 -25.67 -1.71 -14.42
N ASP A 156 -25.77 -0.57 -15.10
CA ASP A 156 -25.33 -0.48 -16.49
C ASP A 156 -23.79 -0.60 -16.53
N THR A 157 -23.24 -1.39 -17.45
CA THR A 157 -21.78 -1.52 -17.64
C THR A 157 -21.13 -0.19 -18.04
N LEU A 158 -21.85 0.61 -18.84
CA LEU A 158 -21.42 1.92 -19.33
C LEU A 158 -22.53 2.95 -19.14
N PRO A 159 -22.19 4.24 -18.96
CA PRO A 159 -23.19 5.30 -18.85
C PRO A 159 -23.95 5.48 -20.18
N LYS A 160 -25.28 5.39 -20.14
CA LYS A 160 -26.15 5.54 -21.32
C LYS A 160 -26.00 6.90 -22.03
N LYS A 161 -25.62 7.94 -21.29
CA LYS A 161 -25.40 9.30 -21.82
C LYS A 161 -23.94 9.57 -22.21
N GLY A 162 -23.10 8.53 -22.23
CA GLY A 162 -21.65 8.66 -22.37
C GLY A 162 -20.97 9.18 -21.10
N PHE A 163 -19.65 9.24 -21.13
CA PHE A 163 -18.85 9.74 -20.01
C PHE A 163 -18.83 11.26 -19.97
N ASP A 164 -18.97 11.81 -18.77
CA ASP A 164 -18.69 13.22 -18.50
C ASP A 164 -17.18 13.36 -18.24
N PRO A 165 -16.43 14.15 -19.02
CA PRO A 165 -14.99 14.30 -18.82
C PRO A 165 -14.63 15.00 -17.50
N GLY A 166 -15.57 15.72 -16.89
CA GLY A 166 -15.34 16.49 -15.68
C GLY A 166 -14.38 17.66 -15.89
N GLN A 167 -13.62 17.99 -14.85
CA GLN A 167 -12.62 19.05 -14.92
C GLN A 167 -11.40 18.64 -15.75
N ASP A 168 -10.99 19.52 -16.68
CA ASP A 168 -9.71 19.34 -17.36
C ASP A 168 -8.56 19.58 -16.38
N THR A 169 -7.84 18.51 -16.09
CA THR A 169 -6.68 18.49 -15.17
C THR A 169 -5.38 18.21 -15.91
N TYR A 170 -5.43 18.12 -17.24
CA TYR A 170 -4.26 17.81 -18.05
C TYR A 170 -3.47 19.08 -18.36
N GLN A 171 -2.16 19.04 -18.09
CA GLN A 171 -1.22 20.07 -18.51
C GLN A 171 -0.32 19.50 -19.61
N PRO A 172 -0.45 19.94 -20.87
CA PRO A 172 0.45 19.49 -21.93
C PRO A 172 1.88 20.02 -21.70
N PRO A 173 2.91 19.30 -22.18
CA PRO A 173 4.26 19.87 -22.22
C PRO A 173 4.27 21.10 -23.12
N VAL A 174 5.03 22.13 -22.72
CA VAL A 174 5.27 23.28 -23.59
C VAL A 174 6.17 22.86 -24.77
N THR A 175 5.94 23.46 -25.93
CA THR A 175 6.70 23.16 -27.16
C THR A 175 8.14 23.68 -27.10
N ASP A 176 8.35 24.86 -26.51
CA ASP A 176 9.67 25.44 -26.26
C ASP A 176 10.08 25.25 -24.79
N THR A 177 11.02 24.35 -24.55
CA THR A 177 11.56 24.05 -23.22
C THR A 177 12.88 24.79 -22.94
N SER A 178 13.40 25.60 -23.88
CA SER A 178 14.73 26.24 -23.79
C SER A 178 14.89 27.15 -22.57
N LYS A 179 13.79 27.71 -22.06
CA LYS A 179 13.75 28.59 -20.88
C LYS A 179 13.34 27.87 -19.59
N ILE A 180 12.98 26.59 -19.65
CA ILE A 180 12.58 25.83 -18.45
C ILE A 180 13.82 25.43 -17.67
N THR A 181 13.89 25.88 -16.41
CA THR A 181 14.89 25.41 -15.45
C THR A 181 14.21 24.64 -14.32
N VAL A 182 14.58 23.38 -14.14
CA VAL A 182 14.16 22.58 -12.98
C VAL A 182 15.17 22.80 -11.85
N LYS A 183 14.75 23.47 -10.78
CA LYS A 183 15.58 23.73 -9.60
C LYS A 183 15.11 22.86 -8.44
N VAL A 184 16.07 22.26 -7.74
CA VAL A 184 15.83 21.56 -6.47
C VAL A 184 16.53 22.35 -5.38
N ASP A 185 15.76 22.85 -4.42
CA ASP A 185 16.31 23.55 -3.26
C ASP A 185 17.18 22.58 -2.44
N PRO A 186 18.47 22.88 -2.22
CA PRO A 186 19.37 22.04 -1.43
C PRO A 186 18.91 21.80 0.02
N SER A 187 18.07 22.68 0.58
CA SER A 187 17.51 22.55 1.94
C SER A 187 16.18 21.79 1.98
N SER A 188 15.62 21.44 0.81
CA SER A 188 14.34 20.75 0.69
C SER A 188 14.32 19.44 1.45
N GLN A 189 13.32 19.25 2.28
CA GLN A 189 13.07 17.97 2.97
C GLN A 189 12.27 16.99 2.11
N ARG A 190 11.89 17.37 0.87
CA ARG A 190 11.00 16.61 -0.02
C ARG A 190 11.70 16.06 -1.25
N LEU A 191 12.64 16.84 -1.80
CA LEU A 191 13.36 16.58 -3.04
C LEU A 191 14.86 16.73 -2.77
N GLN A 192 15.65 15.77 -3.21
CA GLN A 192 17.10 15.75 -3.08
C GLN A 192 17.69 15.32 -4.42
N LEU A 193 18.70 16.05 -4.90
CA LEU A 193 19.48 15.58 -6.05
C LEU A 193 20.25 14.32 -5.67
N LEU A 194 20.15 13.29 -6.50
CA LEU A 194 20.88 12.06 -6.27
C LEU A 194 22.37 12.27 -6.54
N SER A 195 23.20 11.79 -5.61
CA SER A 195 24.64 11.65 -5.85
C SER A 195 24.93 10.27 -6.44
N PRO A 196 25.84 10.15 -7.41
CA PRO A 196 26.25 8.85 -7.93
C PRO A 196 26.75 7.94 -6.80
N PHE A 197 26.33 6.68 -6.81
CA PHE A 197 26.87 5.70 -5.88
C PHE A 197 28.33 5.38 -6.19
N LYS A 198 29.09 5.02 -5.15
CA LYS A 198 30.48 4.55 -5.31
C LYS A 198 30.53 3.38 -6.31
N LYS A 199 31.46 3.46 -7.25
CA LYS A 199 31.80 2.35 -8.15
C LYS A 199 32.37 1.18 -7.34
N TRP A 200 32.32 -0.01 -7.93
CA TRP A 200 33.02 -1.17 -7.37
C TRP A 200 34.52 -0.92 -7.40
N ASP A 201 35.21 -1.34 -6.35
CA ASP A 201 36.65 -1.12 -6.14
C ASP A 201 37.51 -2.27 -6.67
N GLY A 202 36.90 -3.28 -7.29
CA GLY A 202 37.58 -4.45 -7.85
C GLY A 202 37.92 -5.52 -6.82
N LYS A 203 37.53 -5.35 -5.55
CA LYS A 203 37.87 -6.28 -4.46
C LYS A 203 36.66 -7.11 -4.05
N ASP A 204 36.95 -8.26 -3.46
CA ASP A 204 35.95 -9.11 -2.83
C ASP A 204 35.37 -8.45 -1.58
N LEU A 205 34.10 -8.75 -1.31
CA LEU A 205 33.37 -8.28 -0.14
C LEU A 205 33.51 -9.29 1.00
N THR A 206 34.56 -9.14 1.80
CA THR A 206 34.86 -10.02 2.93
C THR A 206 34.26 -9.51 4.23
N GLU A 207 34.01 -10.42 5.18
CA GLU A 207 33.64 -10.11 6.58
C GLU A 207 32.42 -9.18 6.76
N MET A 208 31.48 -9.21 5.80
CA MET A 208 30.24 -8.41 5.90
C MET A 208 29.34 -8.94 7.03
N PRO A 209 28.99 -8.12 8.05
CA PRO A 209 27.95 -8.50 8.99
C PRO A 209 26.60 -8.62 8.29
N ILE A 210 25.79 -9.56 8.79
CA ILE A 210 24.37 -9.66 8.46
C ILE A 210 23.65 -8.56 9.24
N LEU A 211 23.08 -7.58 8.52
CA LEU A 211 22.25 -6.52 9.10
C LEU A 211 20.97 -7.11 9.71
N ILE A 212 20.29 -7.96 8.93
CA ILE A 212 19.08 -8.67 9.35
C ILE A 212 18.97 -10.00 8.60
N LYS A 213 18.60 -11.05 9.33
CA LYS A 213 18.11 -12.32 8.76
C LYS A 213 16.59 -12.30 8.87
N ILE A 214 15.91 -12.26 7.73
CA ILE A 214 14.47 -12.01 7.67
C ILE A 214 13.73 -13.35 7.70
N LYS A 215 12.82 -13.47 8.67
CA LYS A 215 11.97 -14.66 8.83
C LYS A 215 10.74 -14.57 7.93
N GLY A 216 10.62 -15.48 6.96
CA GLY A 216 9.44 -15.63 6.12
C GLY A 216 9.18 -14.44 5.17
N LYS A 217 7.91 -14.09 5.00
CA LYS A 217 7.45 -13.15 3.97
C LYS A 217 8.03 -11.75 4.15
N CYS A 218 8.71 -11.25 3.11
CA CYS A 218 9.22 -9.88 3.06
C CYS A 218 8.81 -9.17 1.76
N THR A 219 7.65 -8.52 1.79
CA THR A 219 7.19 -7.61 0.71
C THR A 219 7.98 -6.30 0.69
N THR A 220 7.90 -5.56 -0.43
CA THR A 220 8.44 -4.18 -0.54
C THR A 220 7.87 -3.20 0.48
N ASP A 221 6.69 -3.45 1.06
CA ASP A 221 6.15 -2.63 2.16
C ASP A 221 6.87 -2.88 3.50
N HIS A 222 7.45 -4.07 3.70
CA HIS A 222 8.31 -4.34 4.84
C HIS A 222 9.71 -3.71 4.69
N ILE A 223 10.19 -3.62 3.44
CA ILE A 223 11.50 -3.03 3.09
C ILE A 223 11.44 -1.51 3.11
N SER A 224 10.46 -0.92 2.40
CA SER A 224 10.28 0.53 2.28
C SER A 224 8.78 0.87 2.29
N ALA A 225 8.29 1.15 3.49
CA ALA A 225 6.88 1.34 3.78
C ALA A 225 6.26 2.53 3.01
N ALA A 226 4.95 2.46 2.72
CA ALA A 226 4.19 3.55 2.10
C ALA A 226 3.60 4.51 3.14
N GLY A 227 2.33 4.92 2.97
CA GLY A 227 1.66 5.84 3.88
C GLY A 227 2.47 7.12 4.10
N GLN A 228 2.75 7.46 5.36
CA GLN A 228 3.46 8.67 5.75
C GLN A 228 4.82 8.89 5.07
N TRP A 229 5.49 7.81 4.62
CA TRP A 229 6.80 7.89 3.98
C TRP A 229 6.75 8.42 2.55
N LEU A 230 5.56 8.46 1.93
CA LEU A 230 5.39 8.99 0.58
C LEU A 230 5.85 10.44 0.43
N LYS A 231 5.82 11.22 1.51
CA LYS A 231 6.34 12.60 1.48
C LYS A 231 7.84 12.64 1.15
N TYR A 232 8.62 11.63 1.48
CA TYR A 232 10.07 11.60 1.26
C TYR A 232 10.50 10.86 -0.01
N ARG A 233 9.57 10.53 -0.92
CA ARG A 233 9.89 9.74 -2.13
C ARG A 233 10.91 10.40 -3.07
N GLY A 234 11.03 11.72 -3.04
CA GLY A 234 12.05 12.44 -3.79
C GLY A 234 13.33 12.72 -2.98
N HIS A 235 13.42 12.26 -1.73
CA HIS A 235 14.55 12.52 -0.84
C HIS A 235 15.09 11.21 -0.27
N LEU A 236 16.15 10.67 -0.90
CA LEU A 236 16.65 9.32 -0.62
C LEU A 236 17.12 9.14 0.82
N ASP A 237 17.82 10.11 1.40
CA ASP A 237 18.30 9.96 2.78
C ASP A 237 17.14 9.93 3.81
N ASN A 238 16.14 10.81 3.66
CA ASN A 238 14.97 10.86 4.53
C ASN A 238 14.11 9.60 4.44
N ILE A 239 13.86 9.07 3.24
CA ILE A 239 13.05 7.85 3.09
C ILE A 239 13.77 6.61 3.61
N SER A 240 15.12 6.57 3.53
CA SER A 240 15.93 5.46 4.06
C SER A 240 15.78 5.24 5.57
N ASN A 241 15.15 6.15 6.31
CA ASN A 241 14.76 5.94 7.71
C ASN A 241 13.62 4.93 7.89
N ASN A 242 13.07 4.38 6.80
CA ASN A 242 12.09 3.30 6.85
C ASN A 242 12.63 1.94 6.40
N LEU A 243 13.94 1.85 6.13
CA LEU A 243 14.59 0.63 5.68
C LEU A 243 14.31 -0.54 6.64
N PHE A 244 13.62 -1.57 6.14
CA PHE A 244 13.31 -2.83 6.84
C PHE A 244 12.54 -2.70 8.16
N ILE A 245 11.87 -1.58 8.43
CA ILE A 245 11.13 -1.41 9.69
C ILE A 245 9.96 -2.38 9.85
N GLY A 246 9.46 -2.95 8.74
CA GLY A 246 8.40 -3.96 8.78
C GLY A 246 8.91 -5.40 8.73
N ALA A 247 10.21 -5.62 8.49
CA ALA A 247 10.76 -6.97 8.37
C ALA A 247 10.88 -7.62 9.75
N ILE A 248 10.57 -8.92 9.82
CA ILE A 248 10.69 -9.71 11.05
C ILE A 248 12.11 -10.27 11.14
N ASN A 249 12.83 -9.90 12.20
CA ASN A 249 14.15 -10.44 12.46
C ASN A 249 14.03 -11.87 13.03
N GLU A 250 14.72 -12.83 12.42
CA GLU A 250 14.70 -14.23 12.85
C GLU A 250 15.31 -14.43 14.26
N GLU A 251 16.26 -13.59 14.65
CA GLU A 251 17.01 -13.72 15.91
C GLU A 251 16.13 -13.46 17.15
N ASN A 252 15.14 -12.56 17.05
CA ASN A 252 14.30 -12.16 18.19
C ASN A 252 12.78 -12.19 17.89
N ASN A 253 12.38 -12.48 16.65
CA ASN A 253 11.00 -12.42 16.17
C ASN A 253 10.32 -11.03 16.32
N GLU A 254 11.11 -9.96 16.39
CA GLU A 254 10.61 -8.58 16.48
C GLU A 254 10.73 -7.85 15.13
N MET A 255 9.84 -6.88 14.89
CA MET A 255 9.99 -5.91 13.80
C MET A 255 10.95 -4.80 14.22
N ASN A 256 11.71 -4.28 13.25
CA ASN A 256 12.56 -3.09 13.42
C ASN A 256 13.52 -3.15 14.63
N LYS A 257 14.11 -4.31 14.92
CA LYS A 257 15.05 -4.46 16.03
C LYS A 257 16.13 -5.47 15.72
N VAL A 258 17.37 -5.00 15.58
CA VAL A 258 18.54 -5.80 15.19
C VAL A 258 19.75 -5.44 16.05
N LEU A 259 20.69 -6.38 16.15
CA LEU A 259 21.91 -6.20 16.92
C LEU A 259 22.99 -5.55 16.05
N HIS A 260 23.52 -4.41 16.49
CA HIS A 260 24.77 -3.87 15.95
C HIS A 260 25.93 -4.74 16.44
N ARG A 261 26.48 -5.60 15.56
CA ARG A 261 27.43 -6.66 15.93
C ARG A 261 28.69 -6.12 16.63
N PRO A 262 29.34 -5.02 16.15
CA PRO A 262 30.54 -4.50 16.79
C PRO A 262 30.33 -4.02 18.23
N SER A 263 29.17 -3.42 18.55
CA SER A 263 28.92 -2.86 19.89
C SER A 263 28.04 -3.72 20.78
N GLY A 264 27.46 -4.81 20.27
CA GLY A 264 26.51 -5.65 21.01
C GLY A 264 25.21 -4.94 21.43
N GLN A 265 24.84 -3.84 20.78
CA GLN A 265 23.65 -3.05 21.13
C GLN A 265 22.50 -3.30 20.16
N TRP A 266 21.29 -3.48 20.69
CA TRP A 266 20.07 -3.58 19.92
C TRP A 266 19.52 -2.19 19.57
N ASP A 267 19.12 -2.00 18.32
CA ASP A 267 18.52 -0.75 17.84
C ASP A 267 17.64 -1.03 16.60
N THR A 268 17.00 0.00 16.08
CA THR A 268 16.25 -0.02 14.84
C THR A 268 17.13 -0.31 13.64
N VAL A 269 16.56 -1.01 12.65
CA VAL A 269 17.30 -1.42 11.44
C VAL A 269 17.95 -0.23 10.70
N PRO A 270 17.27 0.90 10.44
CA PRO A 270 17.90 2.03 9.77
C PRO A 270 19.02 2.66 10.60
N MET A 271 18.93 2.68 11.94
CA MET A 271 20.00 3.23 12.79
C MET A 271 21.23 2.33 12.77
N VAL A 272 21.06 1.01 12.87
CA VAL A 272 22.19 0.07 12.76
C VAL A 272 22.84 0.15 11.37
N ALA A 273 22.04 0.23 10.30
CA ALA A 273 22.58 0.39 8.94
C ALA A 273 23.36 1.71 8.76
N ARG A 274 22.89 2.81 9.36
CA ARG A 274 23.62 4.09 9.37
C ARG A 274 24.93 4.00 10.14
N ARG A 275 24.95 3.33 11.29
CA ARG A 275 26.19 3.10 12.07
C ARG A 275 27.22 2.34 11.25
N TYR A 276 26.83 1.23 10.63
CA TYR A 276 27.72 0.50 9.71
C TYR A 276 28.25 1.39 8.58
N LYS A 277 27.39 2.21 7.95
CA LYS A 277 27.82 3.14 6.91
C LYS A 277 28.86 4.16 7.41
N THR A 278 28.64 4.76 8.59
CA THR A 278 29.57 5.72 9.20
C THR A 278 30.91 5.06 9.52
N ASP A 279 30.88 3.82 10.00
CA ASP A 279 32.08 3.04 10.34
C ASP A 279 32.78 2.45 9.10
N GLY A 280 32.24 2.67 7.89
CA GLY A 280 32.79 2.13 6.65
C GLY A 280 32.55 0.62 6.46
N ILE A 281 31.67 0.02 7.25
CA ILE A 281 31.36 -1.40 7.25
C ILE A 281 30.26 -1.69 6.22
N ASN A 282 30.58 -2.52 5.23
CA ASN A 282 29.60 -3.04 4.29
C ASN A 282 28.79 -4.18 4.95
N TRP A 283 27.50 -4.28 4.66
CA TRP A 283 26.65 -5.34 5.24
C TRP A 283 25.83 -6.08 4.18
N CYS A 284 25.30 -7.24 4.57
CA CYS A 284 24.37 -8.03 3.78
C CYS A 284 23.04 -8.30 4.50
N VAL A 285 22.05 -8.74 3.74
CA VAL A 285 20.74 -9.21 4.23
C VAL A 285 20.56 -10.64 3.80
N ILE A 286 20.02 -11.46 4.71
CA ILE A 286 19.54 -12.80 4.39
C ILE A 286 18.01 -12.77 4.39
N GLY A 287 17.38 -13.25 3.32
CA GLY A 287 15.93 -13.34 3.22
C GLY A 287 15.46 -14.72 2.75
N ASP A 288 14.15 -14.90 2.81
CA ASP A 288 13.50 -16.18 2.53
C ASP A 288 13.04 -16.26 1.05
N GLU A 289 11.89 -16.89 0.79
CA GLU A 289 11.29 -16.98 -0.54
C GLU A 289 10.56 -15.71 -0.97
N ASN A 290 10.47 -15.52 -2.29
CA ASN A 290 9.74 -14.44 -2.97
C ASN A 290 10.00 -13.05 -2.38
N TYR A 291 11.27 -12.79 -2.02
CA TYR A 291 11.69 -11.55 -1.40
C TYR A 291 11.40 -10.34 -2.31
N GLY A 292 10.87 -9.28 -1.72
CA GLY A 292 10.47 -8.07 -2.45
C GLY A 292 9.13 -8.19 -3.18
N GLU A 293 8.24 -9.10 -2.75
CA GLU A 293 6.88 -9.19 -3.28
C GLU A 293 6.13 -7.83 -3.21
N GLY A 294 5.23 -7.57 -4.15
CA GLY A 294 4.27 -6.48 -4.03
C GLY A 294 4.56 -5.29 -4.94
N SER A 295 4.81 -4.11 -4.36
CA SER A 295 4.86 -2.84 -5.09
C SER A 295 6.15 -2.67 -5.90
N SER A 296 6.09 -1.96 -7.03
CA SER A 296 7.23 -1.70 -7.92
C SER A 296 8.14 -0.56 -7.44
N ARG A 297 8.35 -0.45 -6.13
CA ARG A 297 9.09 0.68 -5.54
C ARG A 297 10.60 0.44 -5.62
N GLU A 298 11.30 1.22 -6.44
CA GLU A 298 12.76 1.16 -6.53
C GLU A 298 13.48 1.59 -5.24
N HIS A 299 12.81 2.36 -4.36
CA HIS A 299 13.34 2.73 -3.05
C HIS A 299 13.73 1.52 -2.20
N ALA A 300 13.01 0.40 -2.34
CA ALA A 300 13.38 -0.85 -1.67
C ALA A 300 14.76 -1.40 -2.11
N ALA A 301 15.31 -0.93 -3.24
CA ALA A 301 16.68 -1.20 -3.68
C ALA A 301 17.64 -0.05 -3.36
N LEU A 302 17.19 1.21 -3.55
CA LEU A 302 18.00 2.41 -3.32
C LEU A 302 18.38 2.60 -1.84
N GLU A 303 17.46 2.35 -0.91
CA GLU A 303 17.71 2.58 0.52
C GLU A 303 18.76 1.64 1.09
N PRO A 304 18.73 0.30 0.85
CA PRO A 304 19.85 -0.56 1.17
C PRO A 304 21.17 -0.04 0.61
N ARG A 305 21.17 0.41 -0.66
CA ARG A 305 22.40 0.92 -1.31
C ARG A 305 22.95 2.14 -0.63
N HIS A 306 22.05 3.07 -0.32
CA HIS A 306 22.34 4.34 0.30
C HIS A 306 22.91 4.14 1.70
N LEU A 307 22.39 3.17 2.45
CA LEU A 307 22.80 2.86 3.82
C LEU A 307 23.95 1.84 3.92
N GLY A 308 24.70 1.60 2.85
CA GLY A 308 25.95 0.82 2.91
C GLY A 308 25.79 -0.67 2.60
N GLY A 309 24.58 -1.13 2.27
CA GLY A 309 24.32 -2.50 1.86
C GLY A 309 25.05 -2.86 0.58
N ARG A 310 25.50 -4.12 0.51
CA ARG A 310 26.21 -4.66 -0.66
C ARG A 310 25.64 -5.94 -1.20
N ALA A 311 25.00 -6.75 -0.36
CA ALA A 311 24.40 -8.01 -0.78
C ALA A 311 23.02 -8.25 -0.16
N ILE A 312 22.10 -8.76 -0.97
CA ILE A 312 20.86 -9.37 -0.50
C ILE A 312 20.89 -10.82 -1.00
N ILE A 313 20.82 -11.75 -0.06
CA ILE A 313 21.00 -13.19 -0.26
C ILE A 313 19.69 -13.87 0.12
N VAL A 314 19.03 -14.51 -0.85
CA VAL A 314 17.66 -15.05 -0.67
C VAL A 314 17.50 -16.39 -1.35
N LYS A 315 16.41 -17.09 -1.00
CA LYS A 315 15.99 -18.30 -1.72
C LYS A 315 15.38 -17.98 -3.08
N SER A 316 14.56 -16.93 -3.16
CA SER A 316 13.99 -16.44 -4.43
C SER A 316 13.54 -14.98 -4.35
N PHE A 317 13.43 -14.32 -5.51
CA PHE A 317 13.01 -12.91 -5.63
C PHE A 317 11.68 -12.77 -6.36
N ALA A 318 10.91 -11.76 -5.97
CA ALA A 318 9.82 -11.27 -6.81
C ALA A 318 10.38 -10.56 -8.05
N ARG A 319 9.80 -10.84 -9.23
CA ARG A 319 10.30 -10.41 -10.56
C ARG A 319 10.72 -8.94 -10.64
N ILE A 320 9.84 -8.01 -10.23
CA ILE A 320 10.08 -6.57 -10.38
C ILE A 320 11.19 -6.11 -9.42
N HIS A 321 11.14 -6.54 -8.17
CA HIS A 321 12.16 -6.18 -7.19
C HIS A 321 13.51 -6.73 -7.63
N GLY A 322 13.59 -8.01 -8.00
CA GLY A 322 14.78 -8.61 -8.61
C GLY A 322 15.34 -7.75 -9.74
N ARG A 323 14.52 -7.28 -10.69
CA ARG A 323 14.99 -6.38 -11.77
C ARG A 323 15.58 -5.06 -11.29
N PHE A 324 15.02 -4.43 -10.24
CA PHE A 324 15.64 -3.22 -9.69
C PHE A 324 17.02 -3.54 -9.12
N LEU A 325 17.15 -4.67 -8.43
CA LEU A 325 18.42 -5.15 -7.93
C LEU A 325 19.40 -5.46 -9.10
N PHE A 326 18.96 -6.15 -10.15
CA PHE A 326 19.79 -6.51 -11.32
C PHE A 326 20.18 -5.33 -12.21
N SER A 327 19.49 -4.20 -12.12
CA SER A 327 19.78 -3.07 -12.99
C SER A 327 21.14 -2.47 -12.65
N VAL A 328 22.00 -2.35 -13.67
CA VAL A 328 23.34 -1.70 -13.64
C VAL A 328 23.31 -0.30 -13.00
N LYS A 329 22.13 0.29 -12.80
CA LYS A 329 21.90 1.60 -12.19
C LYS A 329 22.29 1.70 -10.71
N PHE A 330 22.35 0.62 -9.94
CA PHE A 330 22.50 0.73 -8.47
C PHE A 330 23.74 0.07 -7.86
N ASN A 331 24.48 -0.74 -8.64
CA ASN A 331 25.76 -1.35 -8.23
C ASN A 331 25.71 -2.00 -6.82
N LEU A 332 24.63 -2.72 -6.53
CA LEU A 332 24.59 -3.71 -5.45
C LEU A 332 24.83 -5.09 -6.09
N HIS A 333 25.58 -5.93 -5.39
CA HIS A 333 25.74 -7.32 -5.78
C HIS A 333 24.58 -8.12 -5.17
N TYR A 334 24.00 -9.05 -5.90
CA TYR A 334 22.87 -9.82 -5.41
C TYR A 334 23.10 -11.28 -5.73
N ILE A 335 22.89 -12.13 -4.74
CA ILE A 335 23.22 -13.55 -4.80
C ILE A 335 21.93 -14.31 -4.51
N VAL A 336 21.42 -15.02 -5.50
CA VAL A 336 20.35 -16.00 -5.26
C VAL A 336 21.05 -17.29 -4.84
N LEU A 337 20.75 -17.76 -3.63
CA LEU A 337 21.21 -19.09 -3.23
C LEU A 337 20.34 -20.11 -3.94
N ASN A 338 20.92 -20.83 -4.90
CA ASN A 338 20.30 -22.05 -5.39
C ASN A 338 20.49 -23.13 -4.31
N LEU A 339 19.59 -23.17 -3.33
CA LEU A 339 19.66 -24.16 -2.24
C LEU A 339 19.48 -25.60 -2.75
N ASN A 340 19.07 -25.81 -4.00
CA ASN A 340 19.00 -27.15 -4.61
C ASN A 340 20.39 -27.68 -5.04
N GLU A 341 21.44 -26.87 -5.03
CA GLU A 341 22.81 -27.29 -5.41
C GLU A 341 23.78 -27.36 -4.22
N ILE A 342 23.37 -26.91 -3.02
CA ILE A 342 24.23 -26.92 -1.82
C ILE A 342 24.02 -28.21 -0.98
N SER A 343 23.10 -29.06 -1.39
CA SER A 343 22.96 -30.44 -0.88
C SER A 343 23.70 -31.42 -1.80
N ASN A 344 25.03 -31.47 -1.71
CA ASN A 344 25.86 -32.62 -2.08
C ASN A 344 27.18 -32.58 -1.30
#